data_AF-A0A947C0C6-F1
#
_entry.id   AF-A0A947C0C6-F1
#
_cell.length_a   1.000
_cell.length_b   1.000
_cell.length_c   1.000
_cell.angle_alpha   90.00
_cell.angle_beta   90.00
_cell.angle_gamma   90.00
#
_symmetry.space_group_name_H-M   'P 1'
#
loop_
_entity.id
_entity.type
_entity.pdbx_description
1 polymer ?
#
loop_
_entity_poly.entity_id
_entity_poly.type
_entity_poly.pdbx_seq_one_letter_code
_entity_poly.pdbx_strand_id
1 'polypeptide(L)'
;MTATTMDDSDRKRSSPEYVIPYRGWWGLVGCAALMGVVLAFGTTSDGSQFGPDLGNFWYYWQLQDATVWTRLSAWVPFVAHTLSIWYLIANARRSKPRYIFGLHSFNVYALALNALFVLLHVAQTHYFYDGLAQDVHEATSMGSVILMLFLILLMENGRRGLFFGKKVKALTGVGDTVRRYHGYYISWAIIYTFWYHPVELTLGHFAGFAYMMLLLLQSSLFFTRYHTNRWWTMFLETLFVIHGAIVAYFIVQQGQTGPWAMFL
;
A
#
# COMPACT_ATOMS: atom_id res chain seq x y z
N MET A 1 -23.52 22.00 51.75
CA MET A 1 -22.69 20.82 51.48
C MET A 1 -23.52 19.86 50.64
N THR A 2 -23.45 19.99 49.31
CA THR A 2 -24.06 19.05 48.37
C THR A 2 -22.93 18.21 47.81
N ALA A 3 -22.79 17.00 48.34
CA ALA A 3 -21.86 16.01 47.82
C ALA A 3 -22.43 15.48 46.50
N THR A 4 -21.86 15.90 45.38
CA THR A 4 -22.14 15.34 44.06
C THR A 4 -21.65 13.90 44.07
N THR A 5 -22.58 12.96 44.11
CA THR A 5 -22.30 11.54 43.86
C THR A 5 -21.83 11.40 42.42
N MET A 6 -20.52 11.19 42.23
CA MET A 6 -19.98 10.70 40.96
C MET A 6 -20.66 9.37 40.65
N ASP A 7 -21.28 9.31 39.48
CA ASP A 7 -21.98 8.14 38.95
C ASP A 7 -20.98 6.99 38.72
N ASP A 8 -21.24 5.84 39.34
CA ASP A 8 -20.42 4.63 39.27
C ASP A 8 -20.43 3.98 37.86
N SER A 9 -21.26 4.52 36.95
CA SER A 9 -21.30 4.14 35.53
C SER A 9 -20.07 4.59 34.73
N ASP A 10 -19.35 5.64 35.17
CA ASP A 10 -18.13 6.13 34.51
C ASP A 10 -16.88 5.30 34.83
N ARG A 11 -16.93 4.50 35.89
CA ARG A 11 -15.78 3.68 36.35
C ARG A 11 -15.63 2.37 35.56
N LYS A 12 -16.60 2.00 34.72
CA LYS A 12 -16.67 0.68 34.07
C LYS A 12 -16.16 0.58 32.63
N ARG A 13 -15.49 1.60 32.07
CA ARG A 13 -14.89 1.52 30.72
C ARG A 13 -13.50 2.13 30.63
N SER A 14 -12.49 1.38 31.05
CA SER A 14 -11.29 1.14 30.23
C SER A 14 -10.36 0.22 31.01
N SER A 15 -10.44 -1.08 30.74
CA SER A 15 -9.26 -1.91 30.89
C SER A 15 -8.12 -1.20 30.14
N PRO A 16 -6.94 -0.99 30.77
CA PRO A 16 -5.85 -0.28 30.12
C PRO A 16 -5.56 -0.95 28.77
N GLU A 17 -5.71 -0.18 27.69
CA GLU A 17 -5.45 -0.65 26.34
C GLU A 17 -4.01 -1.15 26.31
N TYR A 18 -3.82 -2.45 26.10
CA TYR A 18 -2.50 -3.06 26.10
C TYR A 18 -1.72 -2.54 24.90
N VAL A 19 -0.73 -1.68 25.16
CA VAL A 19 0.13 -1.09 24.14
C VAL A 19 1.36 -1.96 23.96
N ILE A 20 1.58 -2.43 22.74
CA ILE A 20 2.78 -3.18 22.39
C ILE A 20 3.87 -2.16 22.04
N PRO A 21 5.05 -2.23 22.69
CA PRO A 21 6.15 -1.32 22.38
C PRO A 21 6.56 -1.51 20.93
N TYR A 22 6.86 -0.42 20.24
CA TYR A 22 7.31 -0.44 18.85
C TYR A 22 8.29 0.70 18.60
N ARG A 23 9.27 0.44 17.75
CA ARG A 23 10.21 1.44 17.25
C ARG A 23 10.14 1.44 15.74
N GLY A 24 10.15 2.62 15.11
CA GLY A 24 10.01 2.73 13.65
C GLY A 24 11.01 1.90 12.86
N TRP A 25 12.24 1.75 13.36
CA TRP A 25 13.27 0.94 12.70
C TRP A 25 12.97 -0.57 12.72
N TRP A 26 12.12 -1.08 13.62
CA TRP A 26 11.67 -2.47 13.58
C TRP A 26 10.86 -2.75 12.31
N GLY A 27 9.98 -1.82 11.93
CA GLY A 27 9.26 -1.90 10.67
C GLY A 27 10.20 -1.88 9.46
N LEU A 28 11.25 -1.05 9.50
CA LEU A 28 12.26 -0.99 8.44
C LEU A 28 13.04 -2.30 8.32
N VAL A 29 13.43 -2.91 9.45
CA VAL A 29 14.08 -4.23 9.47
C VAL A 29 13.13 -5.30 8.91
N GLY A 30 11.84 -5.26 9.27
CA GLY A 30 10.83 -6.14 8.69
C GLY A 30 10.68 -5.99 7.17
N CYS A 31 10.64 -4.74 6.68
CA CYS A 31 10.62 -4.46 5.24
C CYS A 31 11.88 -4.99 4.55
N ALA A 32 13.06 -4.77 5.12
CA ALA A 32 14.32 -5.26 4.58
C ALA A 32 14.39 -6.79 4.57
N ALA A 33 13.88 -7.45 5.60
CA ALA A 33 13.80 -8.92 5.65
C ALA A 33 12.88 -9.47 4.55
N LEU A 34 11.69 -8.87 4.35
CA LEU A 34 10.78 -9.25 3.26
C LEU A 34 11.41 -8.98 1.89
N MET A 35 12.14 -7.88 1.73
CA MET A 35 12.91 -7.64 0.51
C MET A 35 14.03 -8.67 0.30
N GLY A 36 14.64 -9.16 1.38
CA GLY A 36 15.57 -10.29 1.31
C GLY A 36 14.92 -11.56 0.77
N VAL A 37 13.65 -11.82 1.13
CA VAL A 37 12.87 -12.92 0.56
C VAL A 37 12.58 -12.69 -0.92
N VAL A 38 12.15 -11.47 -1.31
CA VAL A 38 11.95 -11.11 -2.73
C VAL A 38 13.25 -11.31 -3.51
N LEU A 39 14.39 -10.87 -2.98
CA LEU A 39 15.69 -11.06 -3.65
C LEU A 39 16.08 -12.54 -3.78
N ALA A 40 15.75 -13.37 -2.79
CA ALA A 40 16.12 -14.78 -2.77
C ALA A 40 15.21 -15.66 -3.63
N PHE A 41 13.94 -15.31 -3.78
CA PHE A 41 12.90 -16.17 -4.38
C PHE A 41 12.11 -15.50 -5.52
N GLY A 42 12.34 -14.22 -5.80
CA GLY A 42 11.76 -13.52 -6.93
C GLY A 42 12.19 -14.13 -8.27
N THR A 43 11.39 -13.92 -9.30
CA THR A 43 11.63 -14.51 -10.61
C THR A 43 12.54 -13.63 -11.45
N THR A 44 13.39 -14.28 -12.25
CA THR A 44 14.12 -13.63 -13.33
C THR A 44 13.76 -14.35 -14.61
N SER A 45 12.98 -13.68 -15.44
CA SER A 45 12.53 -14.17 -16.73
C SER A 45 13.51 -13.76 -17.85
N ASP A 46 13.65 -14.63 -18.85
CA ASP A 46 14.42 -14.36 -20.07
C ASP A 46 13.54 -13.79 -21.20
N GLY A 47 12.26 -13.52 -20.91
CA GLY A 47 11.27 -13.02 -21.85
C GLY A 47 10.64 -14.07 -22.76
N SER A 48 11.11 -15.32 -22.76
CA SER A 48 10.65 -16.37 -23.69
C SER A 48 9.20 -16.80 -23.49
N GLN A 49 8.65 -16.54 -22.30
CA GLN A 49 7.30 -16.90 -21.89
C GLN A 49 6.27 -15.78 -22.09
N PHE A 50 6.69 -14.63 -22.61
CA PHE A 50 5.83 -13.44 -22.82
C PHE A 50 5.50 -13.24 -24.29
N GLY A 51 4.33 -12.64 -24.53
CA GLY A 51 3.95 -12.16 -25.85
C GLY A 51 4.78 -10.94 -26.30
N PRO A 52 4.64 -10.50 -27.56
CA PRO A 52 5.23 -9.25 -28.01
C PRO A 52 4.66 -8.06 -27.22
N ASP A 53 5.49 -7.04 -26.99
CA ASP A 53 5.01 -5.77 -26.46
C ASP A 53 4.07 -5.12 -27.48
N LEU A 54 2.84 -4.81 -27.06
CA LEU A 54 1.81 -4.19 -27.91
C LEU A 54 1.78 -2.66 -27.80
N GLY A 55 2.69 -2.06 -27.04
CA GLY A 55 2.88 -0.62 -26.96
C GLY A 55 2.12 0.03 -25.79
N ASN A 56 1.59 1.24 -26.01
CA ASN A 56 1.08 2.08 -24.92
C ASN A 56 0.06 1.37 -24.02
N PHE A 57 0.32 1.38 -22.71
CA PHE A 57 -0.49 0.72 -21.67
C PHE A 57 -0.59 -0.80 -21.79
N TRP A 58 0.30 -1.42 -22.57
CA TRP A 58 0.51 -2.85 -22.57
C TRP A 58 1.53 -3.21 -21.50
N TYR A 59 1.10 -4.05 -20.55
CA TYR A 59 2.00 -4.53 -19.53
C TYR A 59 2.75 -5.77 -20.04
N TYR A 60 4.06 -5.64 -20.23
CA TYR A 60 4.89 -6.64 -20.90
C TYR A 60 5.03 -7.98 -20.15
N TRP A 61 5.07 -7.98 -18.81
CA TRP A 61 5.32 -9.18 -17.99
C TRP A 61 4.05 -10.01 -17.77
N GLN A 62 3.42 -10.46 -18.86
CA GLN A 62 2.23 -11.30 -18.89
C GLN A 62 2.55 -12.64 -19.54
N LEU A 63 2.05 -13.74 -18.96
CA LEU A 63 2.23 -15.06 -19.57
C LEU A 63 1.46 -15.12 -20.89
N GLN A 64 2.10 -15.65 -21.93
CA GLN A 64 1.43 -15.87 -23.21
C GLN A 64 0.28 -16.88 -23.09
N ASP A 65 0.50 -17.97 -22.35
CA ASP A 65 -0.45 -19.08 -22.18
C ASP A 65 -1.07 -19.11 -20.77
N ALA A 66 -1.59 -17.97 -20.31
CA ALA A 66 -2.24 -17.88 -19.00
C ALA A 66 -3.47 -18.81 -18.89
N THR A 67 -3.53 -19.60 -17.82
CA THR A 67 -4.63 -20.54 -17.55
C THR A 67 -5.58 -20.00 -16.48
N VAL A 68 -6.71 -20.68 -16.25
CA VAL A 68 -7.60 -20.35 -15.13
C VAL A 68 -6.86 -20.42 -13.79
N TRP A 69 -5.90 -21.32 -13.63
CA TRP A 69 -5.15 -21.48 -12.38
C TRP A 69 -4.14 -20.37 -12.16
N THR A 70 -3.43 -19.90 -13.20
CA THR A 70 -2.52 -18.76 -13.06
C THR A 70 -3.30 -17.50 -12.66
N ARG A 71 -4.45 -17.24 -13.30
CA ARG A 71 -5.34 -16.11 -12.96
C ARG A 71 -5.91 -16.21 -11.55
N LEU A 72 -6.50 -17.36 -11.18
CA LEU A 72 -7.05 -17.57 -9.84
C LEU A 72 -5.97 -17.47 -8.75
N SER A 73 -4.74 -17.89 -9.05
CA SER A 73 -3.63 -17.79 -8.11
C SER A 73 -3.33 -16.34 -7.72
N ALA A 74 -3.58 -15.35 -8.58
CA ALA A 74 -3.43 -13.92 -8.26
C ALA A 74 -4.72 -13.32 -7.66
N TRP A 75 -5.88 -13.59 -8.27
CA TRP A 75 -7.16 -12.98 -7.85
C TRP A 75 -7.62 -13.40 -6.46
N VAL A 76 -7.52 -14.69 -6.13
CA VAL A 76 -7.98 -15.21 -4.84
C VAL A 76 -7.24 -14.56 -3.67
N PRO A 77 -5.89 -14.56 -3.63
CA PRO A 77 -5.18 -13.90 -2.54
C PRO A 77 -5.27 -12.38 -2.61
N PHE A 78 -5.39 -11.74 -3.78
CA PHE A 78 -5.69 -10.31 -3.86
C PHE A 78 -6.99 -9.94 -3.12
N VAL A 79 -8.08 -10.66 -3.40
CA VAL A 79 -9.38 -10.44 -2.76
C VAL A 79 -9.29 -10.75 -1.26
N ALA A 80 -8.67 -11.87 -0.89
CA ALA A 80 -8.49 -12.23 0.50
C ALA A 80 -7.66 -11.19 1.28
N HIS A 81 -6.60 -10.66 0.67
CA HIS A 81 -5.74 -9.63 1.25
C HIS A 81 -6.54 -8.34 1.49
N THR A 82 -7.25 -7.88 0.46
CA THR A 82 -8.08 -6.67 0.52
C THR A 82 -9.15 -6.79 1.61
N LEU A 83 -9.94 -7.86 1.60
CA LEU A 83 -11.04 -8.06 2.54
C LEU A 83 -10.53 -8.19 3.97
N SER A 84 -9.39 -8.85 4.18
CA SER A 84 -8.80 -9.00 5.52
C SER A 84 -8.33 -7.67 6.10
N ILE A 85 -7.67 -6.83 5.28
CA ILE A 85 -7.25 -5.49 5.72
C ILE A 85 -8.47 -4.58 5.96
N TRP A 86 -9.47 -4.62 5.08
CA TRP A 86 -10.72 -3.88 5.29
C TRP A 86 -11.47 -4.31 6.55
N TYR A 87 -11.47 -5.61 6.85
CA TYR A 87 -12.02 -6.14 8.09
C TYR A 87 -11.27 -5.58 9.31
N LEU A 88 -9.93 -5.58 9.30
CA LEU A 88 -9.14 -5.00 10.40
C LEU A 88 -9.38 -3.50 10.56
N ILE A 89 -9.48 -2.74 9.47
CA ILE A 89 -9.83 -1.32 9.50
C ILE A 89 -11.23 -1.12 10.09
N ALA A 90 -12.23 -1.88 9.62
CA ALA A 90 -13.59 -1.78 10.11
C ALA A 90 -13.68 -2.13 11.61
N ASN A 91 -12.99 -3.18 12.04
CA ASN A 91 -12.94 -3.61 13.43
C ASN A 91 -12.27 -2.55 14.32
N ALA A 92 -11.11 -2.03 13.91
CA ALA A 92 -10.41 -0.99 14.67
C ALA A 92 -11.19 0.34 14.71
N ARG A 93 -11.92 0.71 13.66
CA ARG A 93 -12.78 1.90 13.72
C ARG A 93 -13.88 1.79 14.76
N ARG A 94 -14.41 0.58 15.00
CA ARG A 94 -15.46 0.33 16.02
C ARG A 94 -14.94 0.54 17.43
N SER A 95 -13.66 0.25 17.71
CA SER A 95 -13.06 0.47 19.02
C SER A 95 -12.74 1.94 19.32
N LYS A 96 -12.79 2.83 18.32
CA LYS A 96 -12.47 4.27 18.44
C LYS A 96 -11.15 4.53 19.21
N PRO A 97 -10.03 3.90 18.79
CA PRO A 97 -8.80 3.91 19.55
C PRO A 97 -8.17 5.30 19.58
N ARG A 98 -7.39 5.56 20.62
CA ARG A 98 -6.56 6.77 20.69
C ARG A 98 -5.29 6.57 19.87
N TYR A 99 -4.71 7.68 19.42
CA TYR A 99 -3.40 7.67 18.77
C TYR A 99 -2.28 7.50 19.78
N ILE A 100 -1.58 6.36 19.72
CA ILE A 100 -0.55 5.93 20.69
C ILE A 100 0.86 5.87 20.07
N PHE A 101 1.89 5.95 20.91
CA PHE A 101 3.27 5.61 20.56
C PHE A 101 3.53 4.13 20.88
N GLY A 102 3.19 3.27 19.92
CA GLY A 102 3.26 1.81 20.04
C GLY A 102 2.35 1.18 19.00
N LEU A 103 2.02 -0.09 19.19
CA LEU A 103 1.07 -0.83 18.35
C LEU A 103 -0.14 -1.25 19.19
N HIS A 104 -1.31 -1.13 18.59
CA HIS A 104 -2.50 -1.86 19.01
C HIS A 104 -2.42 -3.31 18.53
N SER A 105 -3.19 -4.22 19.14
CA SER A 105 -3.24 -5.62 18.71
C SER A 105 -3.63 -5.76 17.23
N PHE A 106 -4.55 -4.92 16.73
CA PHE A 106 -4.93 -4.92 15.32
C PHE A 106 -3.80 -4.47 14.38
N ASN A 107 -2.85 -3.66 14.85
CA ASN A 107 -1.68 -3.31 14.03
C ASN A 107 -0.74 -4.51 13.89
N VAL A 108 -0.57 -5.31 14.95
CA VAL A 108 0.21 -6.55 14.89
C VAL A 108 -0.43 -7.55 13.93
N TYR A 109 -1.76 -7.71 13.98
CA TYR A 109 -2.47 -8.53 13.00
C TYR A 109 -2.31 -7.99 11.57
N ALA A 110 -2.39 -6.68 11.36
CA ALA A 110 -2.18 -6.08 10.04
C ALA A 110 -0.75 -6.30 9.51
N LEU A 111 0.27 -6.14 10.36
CA LEU A 111 1.67 -6.41 10.01
C LEU A 111 1.88 -7.88 9.65
N ALA A 112 1.37 -8.80 10.47
CA ALA A 112 1.47 -10.24 10.22
C ALA A 112 0.74 -10.65 8.95
N LEU A 113 -0.44 -10.08 8.69
CA LEU A 113 -1.24 -10.39 7.52
C LEU A 113 -0.60 -9.86 6.23
N ASN A 114 -0.12 -8.61 6.23
CA ASN A 114 0.63 -8.07 5.10
C ASN A 114 1.90 -8.91 4.84
N ALA A 115 2.66 -9.28 5.88
CA ALA A 115 3.83 -10.14 5.73
C ALA A 115 3.48 -11.51 5.14
N LEU A 116 2.40 -12.15 5.62
CA LEU A 116 1.89 -13.41 5.07
C LEU A 116 1.55 -13.27 3.57
N PHE A 117 0.83 -12.23 3.17
CA PHE A 117 0.47 -12.03 1.77
C PHE A 117 1.67 -11.65 0.90
N VAL A 118 2.70 -11.02 1.44
CA VAL A 118 3.97 -10.83 0.73
C VAL A 118 4.64 -12.17 0.44
N LEU A 119 4.78 -13.03 1.44
CA LEU A 119 5.34 -14.37 1.25
C LEU A 119 4.49 -15.21 0.29
N LEU A 120 3.17 -15.11 0.39
CA LEU A 120 2.25 -15.79 -0.52
C LEU A 120 2.38 -15.28 -1.94
N HIS A 121 2.57 -13.97 -2.15
CA HIS A 121 2.75 -13.40 -3.48
C HIS A 121 4.06 -13.88 -4.11
N VAL A 122 5.17 -13.88 -3.35
CA VAL A 122 6.44 -14.44 -3.80
C VAL A 122 6.29 -15.90 -4.22
N ALA A 123 5.63 -16.72 -3.38
CA ALA A 123 5.37 -18.12 -3.71
C ALA A 123 4.45 -18.26 -4.93
N GLN A 124 3.42 -17.41 -5.03
CA GLN A 124 2.48 -17.41 -6.14
C GLN A 124 3.19 -17.10 -7.46
N THR A 125 4.00 -16.03 -7.54
CA THR A 125 4.79 -15.73 -8.73
C THR A 125 5.80 -16.86 -9.02
N HIS A 126 6.43 -17.44 -8.00
CA HIS A 126 7.37 -18.54 -8.23
C HIS A 126 6.74 -19.77 -8.92
N TYR A 127 5.49 -20.11 -8.59
CA TYR A 127 4.82 -21.28 -9.15
C TYR A 127 3.89 -21.00 -10.35
N PHE A 128 3.30 -19.80 -10.41
CA PHE A 128 2.28 -19.45 -11.40
C PHE A 128 2.65 -18.25 -12.26
N TYR A 129 3.72 -17.53 -11.89
CA TYR A 129 4.25 -16.31 -12.49
C TYR A 129 3.29 -15.12 -12.48
N ASP A 130 2.10 -15.26 -13.04
CA ASP A 130 1.22 -14.16 -13.44
C ASP A 130 0.69 -13.28 -12.30
N GLY A 131 0.26 -12.06 -12.64
CA GLY A 131 -0.35 -11.08 -11.75
C GLY A 131 -1.77 -10.68 -12.20
N LEU A 132 -2.37 -9.69 -11.56
CA LEU A 132 -3.68 -9.19 -12.03
C LEU A 132 -3.59 -8.54 -13.42
N ALA A 133 -2.41 -8.06 -13.83
CA ALA A 133 -2.20 -7.45 -15.13
C ALA A 133 -2.68 -8.30 -16.31
N GLN A 134 -2.76 -9.63 -16.17
CA GLN A 134 -3.31 -10.53 -17.17
C GLN A 134 -4.78 -10.26 -17.53
N ASP A 135 -5.54 -9.72 -16.58
CA ASP A 135 -6.99 -9.52 -16.67
C ASP A 135 -7.40 -8.05 -16.67
N VAL A 136 -6.51 -7.13 -16.27
CA VAL A 136 -6.81 -5.72 -16.10
C VAL A 136 -5.79 -4.82 -16.79
N HIS A 137 -6.30 -3.75 -17.39
CA HIS A 137 -5.51 -2.81 -18.16
C HIS A 137 -4.57 -1.95 -17.28
N GLU A 138 -3.37 -1.65 -17.73
CA GLU A 138 -2.34 -0.93 -16.94
C GLU A 138 -2.79 0.44 -16.41
N ALA A 139 -3.58 1.16 -17.20
CA ALA A 139 -4.22 2.40 -16.80
C ALA A 139 -5.01 2.31 -15.47
N THR A 140 -5.52 1.13 -15.10
CA THR A 140 -6.24 0.93 -13.84
C THR A 140 -5.29 0.90 -12.64
N SER A 141 -4.12 0.26 -12.76
CA SER A 141 -3.04 0.29 -11.75
C SER A 141 -2.54 1.71 -11.56
N MET A 142 -2.15 2.37 -12.64
CA MET A 142 -1.72 3.78 -12.65
C MET A 142 -2.79 4.71 -12.06
N GLY A 143 -4.04 4.57 -12.52
CA GLY A 143 -5.17 5.37 -12.04
C GLY A 143 -5.44 5.21 -10.54
N SER A 144 -5.22 4.01 -9.99
CA SER A 144 -5.37 3.75 -8.56
C SER A 144 -4.38 4.56 -7.71
N VAL A 145 -3.12 4.64 -8.16
CA VAL A 145 -2.06 5.42 -7.50
C VAL A 145 -2.31 6.92 -7.65
N ILE A 146 -2.66 7.37 -8.85
CA ILE A 146 -2.98 8.78 -9.11
C ILE A 146 -4.12 9.25 -8.22
N LEU A 147 -5.21 8.48 -8.14
CA LEU A 147 -6.33 8.82 -7.27
C LEU A 147 -5.92 8.79 -5.79
N MET A 148 -5.10 7.82 -5.36
CA MET A 148 -4.53 7.81 -4.00
C MET A 148 -3.77 9.11 -3.70
N LEU A 149 -2.91 9.59 -4.61
CA LEU A 149 -2.18 10.85 -4.44
C LEU A 149 -3.11 12.06 -4.35
N PHE A 150 -4.14 12.12 -5.20
CA PHE A 150 -5.15 13.17 -5.10
C PHE A 150 -5.86 13.17 -3.75
N LEU A 151 -6.23 11.99 -3.23
CA LEU A 151 -6.83 11.87 -1.90
C LEU A 151 -5.87 12.32 -0.79
N ILE A 152 -4.59 11.98 -0.90
CA ILE A 152 -3.55 12.45 0.04
C ILE A 152 -3.45 13.98 0.00
N LEU A 153 -3.38 14.59 -1.19
CA LEU A 153 -3.35 16.04 -1.35
C LEU A 153 -4.58 16.71 -0.70
N LEU A 154 -5.78 16.15 -0.91
CA LEU A 154 -7.01 16.66 -0.27
C LEU A 154 -6.96 16.61 1.25
N MET A 155 -6.47 15.50 1.83
CA MET A 155 -6.31 15.39 3.29
C MET A 155 -5.24 16.33 3.83
N GLU A 156 -4.16 16.52 3.08
CA GLU A 156 -2.99 17.29 3.49
C GLU A 156 -3.16 18.81 3.28
N ASN A 157 -4.09 19.23 2.41
CA ASN A 157 -4.47 20.64 2.22
C ASN A 157 -4.76 21.36 3.56
N GLY A 158 -5.46 20.68 4.48
CA GLY A 158 -5.78 21.24 5.79
C GLY A 158 -4.55 21.43 6.70
N ARG A 159 -3.51 20.60 6.54
CA ARG A 159 -2.31 20.58 7.38
C ARG A 159 -1.19 21.45 6.82
N ARG A 160 -0.85 21.30 5.54
CA ARG A 160 0.31 21.94 4.90
C ARG A 160 -0.01 22.81 3.69
N GLY A 161 -1.27 22.87 3.24
CA GLY A 161 -1.66 23.59 2.02
C GLY A 161 -1.24 22.88 0.73
N LEU A 162 -1.72 23.37 -0.42
CA LEU A 162 -1.46 22.78 -1.74
C LEU A 162 -0.47 23.59 -2.58
N PHE A 163 -0.53 24.92 -2.47
CA PHE A 163 0.27 25.82 -3.31
C PHE A 163 1.16 26.69 -2.45
N PHE A 164 2.44 26.34 -2.34
CA PHE A 164 3.42 27.06 -1.50
C PHE A 164 2.93 27.28 -0.07
N GLY A 165 2.33 26.25 0.54
CA GLY A 165 1.77 26.34 1.88
C GLY A 165 0.35 26.92 1.97
N LYS A 166 -0.20 27.48 0.88
CA LYS A 166 -1.54 28.07 0.86
C LYS A 166 -2.61 26.99 0.80
N LYS A 167 -3.60 27.10 1.70
CA LYS A 167 -4.75 26.20 1.80
C LYS A 167 -5.86 26.62 0.84
N VAL A 168 -6.50 25.66 0.20
CA VAL A 168 -7.69 25.88 -0.63
C VAL A 168 -8.94 25.64 0.23
N LYS A 169 -9.65 26.72 0.58
CA LYS A 169 -10.81 26.66 1.49
C LYS A 169 -11.95 25.78 0.97
N ALA A 170 -12.18 25.76 -0.34
CA ALA A 170 -13.24 24.94 -0.95
C ALA A 170 -13.05 23.43 -0.73
N LEU A 171 -11.83 22.98 -0.44
CA LEU A 171 -11.48 21.56 -0.30
C LEU A 171 -11.43 21.08 1.15
N THR A 172 -11.65 21.95 2.15
CA THR A 172 -11.52 21.57 3.56
C THR A 172 -12.56 20.54 4.00
N GLY A 173 -13.84 20.74 3.64
CA GLY A 173 -14.92 19.79 3.97
C GLY A 173 -14.78 18.43 3.28
N VAL A 174 -14.29 18.43 2.04
CA VAL A 174 -13.98 17.20 1.29
C VAL A 174 -12.84 16.44 1.98
N GLY A 175 -11.77 17.14 2.37
CA GLY A 175 -10.62 16.55 3.05
C GLY A 175 -10.96 15.82 4.35
N ASP A 176 -11.95 16.28 5.11
CA ASP A 176 -12.40 15.60 6.34
C ASP A 176 -13.12 14.28 6.06
N THR A 177 -13.94 14.23 5.00
CA THR A 177 -14.57 13.00 4.54
C THR A 177 -13.53 12.00 4.06
N VAL A 178 -12.57 12.47 3.25
CA VAL A 178 -11.46 11.63 2.78
C VAL A 178 -10.67 11.09 3.96
N ARG A 179 -10.30 11.93 4.95
CA ARG A 179 -9.56 11.47 6.14
C ARG A 179 -10.29 10.38 6.93
N ARG A 180 -11.62 10.37 6.93
CA ARG A 180 -12.41 9.35 7.62
C ARG A 180 -12.40 7.98 6.92
N TYR A 181 -12.26 7.94 5.60
CA TYR A 181 -12.41 6.73 4.80
C TYR A 181 -11.19 6.35 3.95
N HIS A 182 -10.14 7.17 3.91
CA HIS A 182 -8.95 6.97 3.09
C HIS A 182 -8.36 5.57 3.28
N GLY A 183 -8.38 5.04 4.51
CA GLY A 183 -7.83 3.73 4.83
C GLY A 183 -8.36 2.62 3.91
N TYR A 184 -9.64 2.64 3.51
CA TYR A 184 -10.20 1.61 2.62
C TYR A 184 -9.66 1.73 1.20
N TYR A 185 -9.74 2.92 0.61
CA TYR A 185 -9.29 3.13 -0.77
C TYR A 185 -7.77 3.02 -0.88
N ILE A 186 -7.02 3.65 0.04
CA ILE A 186 -5.56 3.65 0.01
C ILE A 186 -5.01 2.24 0.25
N SER A 187 -5.56 1.48 1.20
CA SER A 187 -5.15 0.07 1.36
C SER A 187 -5.49 -0.76 0.13
N TRP A 188 -6.65 -0.56 -0.48
CA TRP A 188 -7.00 -1.24 -1.74
C TRP A 188 -6.04 -0.88 -2.86
N ALA A 189 -5.71 0.40 -3.07
CA ALA A 189 -4.78 0.83 -4.11
C ALA A 189 -3.39 0.22 -3.92
N ILE A 190 -2.89 0.21 -2.68
CA ILE A 190 -1.61 -0.43 -2.33
C ILE A 190 -1.65 -1.95 -2.59
N ILE A 191 -2.71 -2.64 -2.14
CA ILE A 191 -2.83 -4.09 -2.32
C ILE A 191 -3.03 -4.44 -3.80
N TYR A 192 -3.78 -3.61 -4.51
CA TYR A 192 -4.05 -3.78 -5.94
C TYR A 192 -2.78 -3.66 -6.77
N THR A 193 -2.01 -2.58 -6.60
CA THR A 193 -0.73 -2.43 -7.31
C THR A 193 0.28 -3.49 -6.88
N PHE A 194 0.24 -3.92 -5.61
CA PHE A 194 1.08 -4.99 -5.11
C PHE A 194 0.82 -6.31 -5.83
N TRP A 195 -0.45 -6.71 -6.04
CA TRP A 195 -0.82 -7.94 -6.76
C TRP A 195 -0.94 -7.77 -8.28
N TYR A 196 -0.93 -6.53 -8.78
CA TYR A 196 -1.01 -6.24 -10.20
C TYR A 196 0.19 -6.81 -10.95
N HIS A 197 1.38 -6.62 -10.38
CA HIS A 197 2.65 -7.05 -10.96
C HIS A 197 3.10 -8.41 -10.43
N PRO A 198 3.60 -9.32 -11.27
CA PRO A 198 4.40 -10.46 -10.81
C PRO A 198 5.65 -10.00 -10.04
N VAL A 199 6.16 -10.84 -9.13
CA VAL A 199 7.40 -10.60 -8.39
C VAL A 199 8.65 -10.85 -9.26
N GLU A 200 8.86 -9.95 -10.22
CA GLU A 200 10.01 -9.99 -11.13
C GLU A 200 11.22 -9.19 -10.59
N LEU A 201 12.44 -9.63 -10.87
CA LEU A 201 13.68 -9.02 -10.40
C LEU A 201 14.31 -8.04 -11.40
N THR A 202 13.51 -7.35 -12.21
CA THR A 202 14.01 -6.17 -12.94
C THR A 202 14.22 -4.98 -12.00
N LEU A 203 15.04 -4.00 -12.41
CA LEU A 203 15.32 -2.81 -11.60
C LEU A 203 14.05 -2.06 -11.19
N GLY A 204 13.11 -1.89 -12.12
CA GLY A 204 11.83 -1.20 -11.89
C GLY A 204 10.95 -1.94 -10.88
N HIS A 205 10.78 -3.26 -11.06
CA HIS A 205 9.99 -4.08 -10.14
C HIS A 205 10.62 -4.13 -8.75
N PHE A 206 11.94 -4.36 -8.65
CA PHE A 206 12.61 -4.44 -7.36
C PHE A 206 12.51 -3.13 -6.57
N ALA A 207 12.72 -1.98 -7.23
CA ALA A 207 12.51 -0.67 -6.61
C ALA A 207 11.04 -0.44 -6.20
N GLY A 208 10.10 -0.89 -7.04
CA GLY A 208 8.67 -0.88 -6.73
C GLY A 208 8.33 -1.70 -5.49
N PHE A 209 8.73 -2.96 -5.43
CA PHE A 209 8.49 -3.83 -4.27
C PHE A 209 9.10 -3.27 -2.99
N ALA A 210 10.30 -2.68 -3.06
CA ALA A 210 10.90 -2.00 -1.91
C ALA A 210 10.00 -0.85 -1.40
N TYR A 211 9.43 -0.05 -2.30
CA TYR A 211 8.48 1.00 -1.94
C TYR A 211 7.15 0.43 -1.43
N MET A 212 6.64 -0.65 -2.03
CA MET A 212 5.43 -1.33 -1.60
C MET A 212 5.55 -1.88 -0.18
N MET A 213 6.71 -2.42 0.22
CA MET A 213 6.92 -2.84 1.62
C MET A 213 6.73 -1.69 2.61
N LEU A 214 7.23 -0.50 2.27
CA LEU A 214 7.09 0.70 3.11
C LEU A 214 5.64 1.20 3.15
N LEU A 215 4.91 1.10 2.04
CA LEU A 215 3.49 1.44 1.97
C LEU A 215 2.61 0.45 2.74
N LEU A 216 2.90 -0.86 2.67
CA LEU A 216 2.22 -1.89 3.48
C LEU A 216 2.53 -1.72 4.97
N LEU A 217 3.75 -1.31 5.32
CA LEU A 217 4.08 -0.91 6.69
C LEU A 217 3.24 0.30 7.11
N GLN A 218 3.22 1.38 6.32
CA GLN A 218 2.42 2.57 6.62
C GLN A 218 0.92 2.26 6.74
N SER A 219 0.40 1.38 5.87
CA SER A 219 -0.99 0.94 5.89
C SER A 219 -1.33 0.10 7.12
N SER A 220 -0.34 -0.55 7.74
CA SER A 220 -0.51 -1.36 8.96
C SER A 220 -0.52 -0.52 10.25
N LEU A 221 -0.01 0.71 10.21
CA LEU A 221 0.23 1.55 11.39
C LEU A 221 -0.95 2.47 11.75
N PHE A 222 -2.14 2.25 11.17
CA PHE A 222 -3.33 3.07 11.44
C PHE A 222 -3.63 3.21 12.95
N PHE A 223 -4.10 4.39 13.36
CA PHE A 223 -4.29 4.79 14.76
C PHE A 223 -3.02 4.81 15.64
N THR A 224 -1.83 4.82 15.05
CA THR A 224 -0.56 5.07 15.78
C THR A 224 0.00 6.44 15.44
N ARG A 225 0.85 6.98 16.33
CA ARG A 225 1.60 8.22 16.09
C ARG A 225 2.63 8.07 14.96
N TYR A 226 3.04 6.84 14.63
CA TYR A 226 3.92 6.56 13.50
C TYR A 226 3.24 6.82 12.16
N HIS A 227 1.98 6.40 12.01
CA HIS A 227 1.22 6.62 10.77
C HIS A 227 0.99 8.09 10.44
N THR A 228 0.85 8.94 11.46
CA THR A 228 0.70 10.40 11.30
C THR A 228 2.02 11.17 11.39
N ASN A 229 3.16 10.49 11.46
CA ASN A 229 4.45 11.16 11.62
C ASN A 229 4.82 11.91 10.34
N ARG A 230 4.97 13.23 10.44
CA ARG A 230 5.24 14.10 9.29
C ARG A 230 6.52 13.76 8.52
N TRP A 231 7.57 13.33 9.20
CA TRP A 231 8.86 13.04 8.57
C TRP A 231 8.80 11.70 7.84
N TRP A 232 8.11 10.73 8.45
CA TRP A 232 7.83 9.45 7.81
C TRP A 232 6.96 9.61 6.57
N THR A 233 5.86 10.37 6.64
CA THR A 233 5.00 10.58 5.46
C THR A 233 5.73 11.35 4.37
N MET A 234 6.50 12.38 4.71
CA MET A 234 7.36 13.10 3.74
C MET A 234 8.38 12.16 3.08
N PHE A 235 8.99 11.28 3.85
CA PHE A 235 9.93 10.28 3.32
C PHE A 235 9.25 9.36 2.30
N LEU A 236 8.06 8.83 2.59
CA LEU A 236 7.31 8.00 1.64
C LEU A 236 6.90 8.76 0.37
N GLU A 237 6.53 10.03 0.50
CA GLU A 237 6.18 10.88 -0.65
C GLU A 237 7.40 11.19 -1.52
N THR A 238 8.57 11.45 -0.92
CA THR A 238 9.81 11.64 -1.68
C THR A 238 10.22 10.36 -2.41
N LEU A 239 10.12 9.20 -1.75
CA LEU A 239 10.41 7.92 -2.38
C LEU A 239 9.47 7.60 -3.53
N PHE A 240 8.19 7.98 -3.46
CA PHE A 240 7.27 7.85 -4.59
C PHE A 240 7.81 8.57 -5.84
N VAL A 241 8.25 9.82 -5.68
CA VAL A 241 8.79 10.61 -6.81
C VAL A 241 10.05 9.96 -7.39
N ILE A 242 10.93 9.47 -6.54
CA ILE A 242 12.16 8.78 -6.96
C ILE A 242 11.81 7.48 -7.70
N HIS A 243 10.90 6.67 -7.16
CA HIS A 243 10.46 5.43 -7.78
C HIS A 243 9.83 5.69 -9.16
N GLY A 244 8.90 6.65 -9.26
CA GLY A 244 8.30 7.02 -10.54
C GLY A 244 9.33 7.48 -11.58
N ALA A 245 10.36 8.23 -11.17
CA ALA A 245 11.45 8.63 -12.06
C ALA A 245 12.29 7.43 -12.54
N ILE A 246 12.53 6.43 -11.67
CA ILE A 246 13.23 5.19 -12.04
C ILE A 246 12.42 4.38 -13.06
N VAL A 247 11.11 4.24 -12.84
CA VAL A 247 10.22 3.50 -13.75
C VAL A 247 10.16 4.20 -15.11
N ALA A 248 9.93 5.51 -15.13
CA ALA A 248 9.93 6.29 -16.37
C ALA A 248 11.25 6.16 -17.15
N TYR A 249 12.39 6.19 -16.46
CA TYR A 249 13.70 5.97 -17.09
C TYR A 249 13.83 4.56 -17.67
N PHE A 250 13.40 3.54 -16.92
CA PHE A 250 13.45 2.14 -17.33
C PHE A 250 12.58 1.88 -18.56
N ILE A 251 11.36 2.41 -18.60
CA ILE A 251 10.44 2.25 -19.73
C ILE A 251 10.97 2.92 -21.00
N VAL A 252 11.55 4.11 -20.87
CA VAL A 252 12.19 4.80 -22.00
C VAL A 252 13.37 3.99 -22.56
N GLN A 253 14.17 3.35 -21.70
CA GLN A 253 15.26 2.48 -22.14
C GLN A 253 14.78 1.23 -22.89
N GLN A 254 13.58 0.73 -22.56
CA GLN A 254 12.97 -0.41 -23.26
C GLN A 254 12.38 -0.04 -24.64
N GLY A 255 12.48 1.23 -25.05
CA GLY A 255 12.04 1.67 -26.37
C GLY A 255 10.54 1.95 -26.49
N GLN A 256 9.80 1.93 -25.37
CA GLN A 256 8.44 2.44 -25.36
C GLN A 256 8.45 3.95 -25.62
N THR A 257 7.81 4.37 -26.70
CA THR A 257 7.77 5.77 -27.14
C THR A 257 6.33 6.26 -27.24
N GLY A 258 6.04 7.37 -26.57
CA GLY A 258 4.71 7.97 -26.53
C GLY A 258 4.57 8.97 -25.37
N PRO A 259 3.61 9.91 -25.44
CA PRO A 259 3.42 10.91 -24.37
C PRO A 259 3.07 10.28 -23.02
N TRP A 260 2.61 9.02 -23.01
CA TRP A 260 2.21 8.28 -21.81
C TRP A 260 3.30 7.34 -21.27
N ALA A 261 4.30 6.98 -22.07
CA ALA A 261 5.38 6.07 -21.65
C ALA A 261 6.22 6.61 -20.49
N MET A 262 6.26 7.94 -20.31
CA MET A 262 6.92 8.60 -19.18
C MET A 262 6.09 8.62 -17.88
N PHE A 263 4.84 8.16 -17.93
CA PHE A 263 3.91 8.15 -16.80
C PHE A 263 3.44 6.73 -16.40
N LEU A 264 3.83 5.72 -17.18
CA LEU A 264 3.78 4.31 -16.81
C LEU A 264 4.98 3.98 -15.91
#